data_AF-A0A1E4EPQ2-F1
#
_entry.id   AF-A0A1E4EPQ2-F1
#
_cell.length_a   1.000
_cell.length_b   1.000
_cell.length_c   1.000
_cell.angle_alpha   90.00
_cell.angle_beta   90.00
_cell.angle_gamma   90.00
#
_symmetry.space_group_name_H-M   'P 1'
#
loop_
_entity.id
_entity.type
_entity.pdbx_description
1 polymer ?
#
loop_
_entity_poly.entity_id
_entity_poly.type
_entity_poly.pdbx_seq_one_letter_code
_entity_poly.pdbx_strand_id
1 'polypeptide(L)'
;MRGWWMIGVLALAGCGEHRGWNPNYQFGADRYGQYLTAREAALVTGTTPAATIPIALPVHAPTGARIAGADPVPVPATMGLRVNRPAP
;
A
#
# COMPACT_ATOMS: atom_id res chain seq x y z
N MET A 1 -7.35 18.36 29.75
CA MET A 1 -6.30 19.12 29.03
C MET A 1 -5.27 18.20 28.37
N ARG A 2 -4.40 17.49 29.11
CA ARG A 2 -3.27 16.72 28.53
C ARG A 2 -3.67 15.56 27.60
N GLY A 3 -4.77 14.87 27.90
CA GLY A 3 -5.28 13.78 27.05
C GLY A 3 -5.77 14.24 25.67
N TRP A 4 -6.37 15.44 25.60
CA TRP A 4 -6.84 16.01 24.33
C TRP A 4 -5.68 16.39 23.41
N TRP A 5 -4.58 16.88 23.99
CA TRP A 5 -3.34 17.11 23.27
C TRP A 5 -2.75 15.82 22.70
N MET A 6 -2.72 14.73 23.47
CA MET A 6 -2.22 13.44 22.99
C MET A 6 -3.07 12.87 21.85
N ILE A 7 -4.40 12.97 21.94
CA ILE A 7 -5.31 12.54 20.87
C ILE A 7 -5.09 13.38 19.59
N GLY A 8 -4.93 14.69 19.73
CA GLY A 8 -4.64 15.58 18.59
C GLY A 8 -3.34 15.22 17.88
N VAL A 9 -2.27 14.95 18.64
CA VAL A 9 -0.97 14.55 18.07
C VAL A 9 -1.05 13.19 17.36
N LEU A 10 -1.75 12.21 17.95
CA LEU A 10 -1.93 10.89 17.33
C LEU A 10 -2.79 10.96 16.06
N ALA A 11 -3.85 11.77 16.06
CA ALA A 11 -4.68 11.98 14.88
C ALA A 11 -3.91 12.65 13.73
N LEU A 12 -3.03 13.59 14.04
CA LEU A 12 -2.12 14.20 13.06
C LEU A 12 -1.07 13.21 12.55
N ALA A 13 -0.54 12.35 13.42
CA ALA A 13 0.44 11.33 13.05
C ALA A 13 -0.13 10.22 12.14
N GLY A 14 -1.41 9.84 12.33
CA GLY A 14 -2.11 8.91 11.43
C GLY A 14 -2.64 9.56 10.14
N CYS A 15 -2.61 10.89 10.05
CA CYS A 15 -3.09 11.60 8.87
C CYS A 15 -2.15 11.37 7.68
N GLY A 16 -2.56 10.48 6.77
CA GLY A 16 -1.80 10.16 5.56
C GLY A 16 -1.04 8.83 5.63
N GLU A 17 -1.20 8.03 6.68
CA GLU A 17 -0.64 6.67 6.74
C GLU A 17 -1.14 5.76 5.60
N HIS A 18 -2.35 6.01 5.12
CA HIS A 18 -2.97 5.38 3.96
C HIS A 18 -2.33 5.81 2.62
N ARG A 19 -1.55 6.91 2.60
CA ARG A 19 -0.77 7.37 1.44
C ARG A 19 0.63 6.75 1.45
N GLY A 20 0.69 5.42 1.52
CA GLY A 20 1.96 4.70 1.40
C GLY A 20 2.72 5.06 0.13
N TRP A 21 4.03 4.76 0.08
CA TRP A 21 4.91 5.12 -1.05
C TRP A 21 4.52 4.54 -2.41
N ASN A 22 3.63 3.55 -2.44
CA ASN A 22 3.15 2.95 -3.68
C ASN A 22 1.94 3.74 -4.23
N PRO A 23 2.08 4.44 -5.38
CA PRO A 23 0.99 5.19 -5.97
C PRO A 23 -0.17 4.29 -6.42
N ASN A 24 0.09 2.98 -6.64
CA ASN A 24 -0.96 2.02 -7.02
C ASN A 24 -1.96 1.69 -5.89
N TYR A 25 -1.85 2.30 -4.71
CA TYR A 25 -2.88 2.17 -3.65
C TYR A 25 -3.65 3.46 -3.41
N GLN A 26 -3.42 4.49 -4.24
CA GLN A 26 -4.01 5.81 -4.05
C GLN A 26 -5.03 6.11 -5.16
N PHE A 27 -6.16 6.72 -4.78
CA PHE A 27 -7.12 7.33 -5.73
C PHE A 27 -6.65 8.74 -6.13
N GLY A 28 -5.38 8.85 -6.53
CA GLY A 28 -4.75 10.11 -6.90
C GLY A 28 -5.15 10.58 -8.30
N ALA A 29 -4.61 11.72 -8.72
CA ALA A 29 -4.81 12.26 -10.07
C ALA A 29 -3.97 11.55 -11.15
N ASP A 30 -3.13 10.58 -10.78
CA ASP A 30 -2.31 9.82 -11.72
C ASP A 30 -3.14 8.81 -12.55
N ARG A 31 -2.48 8.16 -13.53
CA ARG A 31 -3.15 7.21 -14.42
C ARG A 31 -3.75 6.02 -13.68
N TYR A 32 -3.14 5.57 -12.58
CA TYR A 32 -3.65 4.44 -11.81
C TYR A 32 -4.87 4.84 -10.97
N GLY A 33 -4.82 6.01 -10.32
CA GLY A 33 -5.94 6.56 -9.57
C GLY A 33 -7.15 6.83 -10.45
N GLN A 34 -6.96 7.37 -11.66
CA GLN A 34 -8.03 7.53 -12.65
C GLN A 34 -8.63 6.18 -13.07
N TYR A 35 -7.79 5.16 -13.30
CA TYR A 35 -8.24 3.80 -13.57
C TYR A 35 -9.07 3.22 -12.41
N LEU A 36 -8.62 3.38 -11.16
CA LEU A 36 -9.35 2.91 -9.98
C LEU A 36 -10.74 3.55 -9.87
N THR A 37 -10.81 4.89 -10.01
CA THR A 37 -12.08 5.61 -9.97
C THR A 37 -13.03 5.15 -11.08
N ALA A 38 -12.53 5.01 -12.31
CA ALA A 38 -13.34 4.54 -13.44
C ALA A 38 -13.81 3.09 -13.26
N ARG A 39 -12.95 2.22 -12.74
CA ARG A 39 -13.30 0.82 -12.42
C ARG A 39 -14.37 0.75 -11.34
N GLU A 40 -14.25 1.54 -10.27
CA GLU A 40 -15.22 1.55 -9.19
C GLU A 40 -16.59 2.04 -9.68
N ALA A 41 -16.60 3.12 -10.47
CA ALA A 41 -17.82 3.60 -11.12
C ALA A 41 -18.44 2.52 -12.02
N ALA A 42 -17.63 1.78 -12.78
CA ALA A 42 -18.12 0.72 -13.65
C ALA A 42 -18.75 -0.44 -12.85
N LEU A 43 -18.10 -0.86 -11.77
CA LEU A 43 -18.60 -1.92 -10.88
C LEU A 43 -19.92 -1.52 -10.19
N VAL A 44 -20.04 -0.27 -9.74
CA VAL A 44 -21.27 0.24 -9.10
C VAL A 44 -22.41 0.38 -10.11
N THR A 45 -22.12 0.76 -11.35
CA THR A 45 -23.13 0.97 -12.41
C THR A 45 -23.45 -0.29 -13.21
N GLY A 46 -22.76 -1.41 -12.96
CA GLY A 46 -22.93 -2.66 -13.70
C GLY A 46 -22.41 -2.61 -15.13
N THR A 47 -21.51 -1.67 -15.44
CA THR A 47 -20.86 -1.58 -16.75
C THR A 47 -19.52 -2.33 -16.75
N THR A 48 -19.00 -2.65 -17.93
CA THR A 48 -17.74 -3.40 -18.04
C THR A 48 -16.54 -2.53 -17.61
N PRO A 49 -15.76 -2.92 -16.59
CA PRO A 49 -14.60 -2.15 -16.16
C PRO A 49 -13.44 -2.27 -17.17
N ALA A 50 -12.54 -1.29 -17.14
CA ALA A 50 -11.32 -1.32 -17.96
C ALA A 50 -10.49 -2.59 -17.65
N ALA A 51 -10.11 -3.33 -18.69
CA ALA A 51 -9.34 -4.57 -18.56
C ALA A 51 -7.83 -4.33 -18.37
N THR A 52 -7.33 -3.21 -18.88
CA THR A 52 -5.89 -2.87 -18.81
C THR A 52 -5.62 -2.03 -17.57
N ILE A 53 -4.71 -2.52 -16.72
CA ILE A 53 -4.31 -1.87 -15.48
C ILE A 53 -3.04 -1.05 -15.75
N PRO A 54 -3.06 0.29 -15.64
CA PRO A 54 -1.89 1.11 -15.90
C PRO A 54 -0.94 1.10 -14.71
N ILE A 55 0.11 0.28 -14.72
CA ILE A 55 1.07 0.20 -13.61
C ILE A 55 1.83 1.53 -13.45
N ALA A 56 1.70 2.18 -12.28
CA ALA A 56 2.53 3.31 -11.90
C ALA A 56 3.69 2.83 -11.02
N LEU A 57 4.93 2.90 -11.50
CA LEU A 57 6.09 2.51 -10.71
C LEU A 57 6.35 3.56 -9.61
N PRO A 58 6.48 3.16 -8.33
CA PRO A 58 6.92 4.08 -7.28
C PRO A 58 8.40 4.41 -7.48
N VAL A 59 8.69 5.50 -8.20
CA VAL A 59 10.07 5.94 -8.52
C VAL A 59 10.93 6.21 -7.28
N HIS A 60 10.31 6.45 -6.12
CA HIS A 60 11.00 6.72 -4.86
C HIS A 60 10.88 5.58 -3.84
N ALA A 61 10.36 4.42 -4.23
CA ALA A 61 10.27 3.28 -3.31
C ALA A 61 11.65 2.89 -2.75
N PRO A 62 11.74 2.55 -1.45
CA PRO A 62 12.97 2.04 -0.87
C PRO A 62 13.33 0.68 -1.44
N THR A 63 14.61 0.52 -1.78
CA THR A 63 15.19 -0.77 -2.15
C THR A 63 15.15 -1.69 -0.93
N GLY A 64 15.19 -3.00 -1.13
CA GLY A 64 15.25 -3.97 -0.03
C GLY A 64 16.39 -3.65 0.96
N ALA A 65 17.56 -3.26 0.45
CA ALA A 65 18.69 -2.84 1.28
C ALA A 65 18.41 -1.57 2.11
N ARG A 66 17.75 -0.56 1.52
CA ARG A 66 17.34 0.65 2.23
C ARG A 66 16.30 0.37 3.31
N ILE A 67 15.41 -0.59 3.08
CA ILE A 67 14.44 -1.06 4.09
C ILE A 67 15.16 -1.82 5.21
N ALA A 68 16.09 -2.72 4.85
CA ALA A 68 16.80 -3.57 5.80
C ALA A 68 17.91 -2.83 6.58
N GLY A 69 18.36 -1.67 6.10
CA GLY A 69 19.52 -0.96 6.63
C GLY A 69 20.85 -1.68 6.40
N ALA A 70 20.88 -2.69 5.53
CA ALA A 70 22.03 -3.55 5.28
C ALA A 70 22.06 -4.04 3.82
N ASP A 71 23.27 -4.18 3.27
CA ASP A 71 23.53 -4.74 1.94
C ASP A 71 24.72 -5.72 2.04
N PRO A 72 24.51 -7.04 1.87
CA PRO A 72 23.30 -7.69 1.39
C PRO A 72 22.16 -7.68 2.42
N VAL A 73 20.92 -7.70 1.91
CA VAL A 73 19.72 -7.86 2.74
C VAL A 73 19.82 -9.19 3.52
N PRO A 74 19.76 -9.17 4.86
CA PRO A 74 19.82 -10.38 5.66
C PRO A 74 18.67 -11.33 5.30
N VAL A 75 18.99 -12.62 5.19
CA VAL A 75 17.97 -13.66 4.99
C VAL A 75 17.03 -13.67 6.20
N PRO A 76 15.71 -13.46 6.03
CA PRO A 76 14.79 -13.48 7.15
C PRO A 76 14.75 -14.89 7.75
N ALA A 77 14.61 -14.98 9.08
CA ALA A 77 14.55 -16.25 9.81
C ALA A 77 13.39 -17.17 9.35
N THR A 78 12.40 -16.60 8.64
CA THR A 78 11.26 -17.31 8.09
C THR A 78 11.48 -17.87 6.68
N MET A 79 12.62 -17.58 6.04
CA MET A 79 12.91 -18.10 4.70
C MET A 79 13.03 -19.63 4.75
N GLY A 80 12.17 -20.32 4.01
CA GLY A 80 12.14 -21.78 3.95
C GLY A 80 11.31 -22.47 5.04
N LEU A 81 10.67 -21.73 5.95
CA LEU A 81 9.69 -22.32 6.86
C LEU A 81 8.45 -22.75 6.08
N ARG A 82 8.17 -24.06 6.08
CA ARG A 82 6.91 -24.60 5.58
C ARG A 82 5.81 -24.35 6.61
N VAL A 83 4.74 -23.67 6.20
CA VAL A 83 3.54 -23.56 7.02
C VAL A 83 2.94 -24.96 7.14
N ASN A 84 3.05 -25.58 8.32
CA ASN A 84 2.30 -26.79 8.63
C ASN A 84 0.83 -26.39 8.74
N ARG A 85 0.07 -26.58 7.66
CA ARG A 85 -1.38 -26.45 7.69
C ARG A 85 -1.93 -27.65 8.49
N PRO A 86 -2.72 -27.46 9.55
CA PRO A 86 -3.36 -28.58 10.23
C PRO A 86 -4.27 -29.32 9.23
N ALA A 87 -4.29 -30.66 9.34
CA ALA A 87 -5.15 -31.52 8.54
C ALA A 87 -6.64 -31.17 8.79
N PRO A 88 -7.51 -31.34 7.78
CA PRO A 88 -8.94 -31.03 7.89
C PRO A 88 -9.66 -31.84 8.96
#